data_AF-A0A2E1WXS9-F1
#
_entry.id   AF-A0A2E1WXS9-F1
#
_cell.length_a   1.000
_cell.length_b   1.000
_cell.length_c   1.000
_cell.angle_alpha   90.00
_cell.angle_beta   90.00
_cell.angle_gamma   90.00
#
_symmetry.space_group_name_H-M   'P 1'
#
loop_
_entity.id
_entity.type
_entity.pdbx_description
1 polymer ?
#
loop_
_entity_poly.entity_id
_entity_poly.type
_entity_poly.pdbx_seq_one_letter_code
_entity_poly.pdbx_strand_id
1 'polypeptide(L)'
;MKKIIYLLIFCLICSVGFGKKKSKRLSKKNKESKPIILVKDPYTLDDINKLAIAFTSGKKNSLQTLIAIAIDKNQILSVRMAALNALSDSKDPMLKTALKDLISNSEFVELDIMSKTIKMLLSFDDLGSTKALTEALLNSENKIMNFRTELVNAIGENNTEDKIIALLDLYEISLSNHQRMNELLTLTLGEMEDQRSIPILMDIAKNDNIELHIRNRAIEILSRKDAPELVDFFIERLGSPGSNDQMLDFIHNSMGLVERDRMLMALLESYQTGKTRYYAVLHSMMNSLEDYSNPEIKPVFIEVAKTDGFPRLLRIKAIQSLASFNDPLVLDELIPLLESSTNYNFYYEIVSLSKELNAGESYNQKIKQAGLKAMQGTN
;
A
#
# COMPACT_ATOMS: atom_id res chain seq x y z
N MET A 1 12.04 62.74 -38.69
CA MET A 1 13.05 63.33 -37.78
C MET A 1 14.13 62.27 -37.53
N LYS A 2 15.28 62.36 -38.24
CA LYS A 2 16.65 62.50 -37.69
C LYS A 2 17.05 61.37 -36.70
N LYS A 3 18.07 60.51 -36.90
CA LYS A 3 19.43 60.75 -37.44
C LYS A 3 20.26 59.42 -37.56
N ILE A 4 21.12 59.35 -38.61
CA ILE A 4 22.54 58.88 -38.66
C ILE A 4 22.79 57.34 -38.61
N ILE A 5 23.23 56.62 -39.66
CA ILE A 5 24.46 56.63 -40.52
C ILE A 5 25.74 56.28 -39.76
N TYR A 6 26.31 55.09 -40.01
CA TYR A 6 27.76 54.93 -40.21
C TYR A 6 28.05 53.82 -41.24
N LEU A 7 28.96 54.18 -42.13
CA LEU A 7 29.42 53.55 -43.36
C LEU A 7 30.92 53.32 -43.14
N LEU A 8 31.50 52.18 -43.53
CA LEU A 8 32.89 52.16 -44.00
C LEU A 8 33.23 50.88 -44.78
N ILE A 9 33.73 51.17 -45.98
CA ILE A 9 34.26 50.33 -47.06
C ILE A 9 35.79 50.37 -46.96
N PHE A 10 36.49 49.27 -47.28
CA PHE A 10 37.73 49.24 -48.10
C PHE A 10 38.13 47.77 -48.36
N CYS A 11 38.14 47.25 -49.61
CA CYS A 11 39.20 47.33 -50.63
C CYS A 11 40.53 46.69 -50.16
N LEU A 12 41.31 45.86 -50.89
CA LEU A 12 41.67 45.80 -52.32
C LEU A 12 42.52 44.48 -52.46
N ILE A 13 42.31 43.57 -53.43
CA ILE A 13 43.00 43.43 -54.74
C ILE A 13 44.21 42.45 -54.83
N CYS A 14 44.09 41.59 -55.85
CA CYS A 14 45.09 40.94 -56.72
C CYS A 14 46.17 39.98 -56.17
N SER A 15 46.25 38.79 -56.76
CA SER A 15 47.04 38.62 -57.99
C SER A 15 46.93 37.21 -58.60
N VAL A 16 47.16 37.20 -59.91
CA VAL A 16 46.98 36.14 -60.90
C VAL A 16 48.18 35.20 -60.91
N GLY A 17 47.93 33.91 -61.13
CA GLY A 17 48.98 32.92 -61.42
C GLY A 17 48.46 31.77 -62.29
N PHE A 18 48.44 31.98 -63.61
CA PHE A 18 48.26 30.93 -64.62
C PHE A 18 49.53 30.04 -64.67
N GLY A 19 49.37 28.70 -64.73
CA GLY A 19 50.50 27.78 -64.95
C GLY A 19 50.08 26.35 -65.28
N LYS A 20 50.38 25.92 -66.51
CA LYS A 20 50.04 24.61 -67.13
C LYS A 20 50.82 23.41 -66.55
N LYS A 21 50.18 22.23 -66.64
CA LYS A 21 50.67 20.82 -66.58
C LYS A 21 52.20 20.60 -66.63
N LYS A 22 52.72 19.77 -65.71
CA LYS A 22 53.60 18.61 -66.03
C LYS A 22 53.68 17.60 -64.86
N SER A 23 53.60 16.33 -65.23
CA SER A 23 53.75 15.11 -64.42
C SER A 23 55.10 15.04 -63.68
N LYS A 24 55.08 14.62 -62.41
CA LYS A 24 56.15 13.83 -61.78
C LYS A 24 55.55 12.85 -60.76
N ARG A 25 55.95 11.59 -60.90
CA ARG A 25 55.59 10.42 -60.09
C ARG A 25 56.27 10.44 -58.70
N LEU A 26 55.65 9.68 -57.78
CA LEU A 26 56.18 9.03 -56.57
C LEU A 26 56.42 9.90 -55.31
N SER A 27 55.58 9.74 -54.29
CA SER A 27 55.93 8.86 -53.15
C SER A 27 54.68 8.46 -52.34
N LYS A 28 54.56 7.17 -52.05
CA LYS A 28 53.58 6.59 -51.12
C LYS A 28 53.92 7.08 -49.70
N LYS A 29 52.99 7.73 -49.03
CA LYS A 29 52.90 7.70 -47.56
C LYS A 29 51.55 7.11 -47.19
N ASN A 30 51.61 5.92 -46.59
CA ASN A 30 50.48 5.22 -46.01
C ASN A 30 49.76 6.17 -45.05
N LYS A 31 48.56 6.60 -45.43
CA LYS A 31 47.59 7.16 -44.51
C LYS A 31 46.83 5.95 -44.00
N GLU A 32 47.08 5.58 -42.75
CA GLU A 32 46.31 4.56 -42.04
C GLU A 32 44.82 4.85 -42.26
N SER A 33 44.20 3.96 -43.02
CA SER A 33 42.76 3.95 -43.19
C SER A 33 42.16 3.66 -41.83
N LYS A 34 41.55 4.67 -41.20
CA LYS A 34 40.57 4.45 -40.14
C LYS A 34 39.66 3.30 -40.59
N PRO A 35 39.36 2.31 -39.74
CA PRO A 35 38.50 1.21 -40.14
C PRO A 35 37.18 1.81 -40.59
N ILE A 36 36.88 1.61 -41.88
CA ILE A 36 35.54 1.84 -42.41
C ILE A 36 34.67 0.88 -41.60
N ILE A 37 33.82 1.43 -40.74
CA ILE A 37 32.73 0.65 -40.14
C ILE A 37 31.81 0.33 -41.33
N LEU A 38 32.06 -0.81 -41.97
CA LEU A 38 31.11 -1.42 -42.89
C LEU A 38 29.89 -1.78 -42.05
N VAL A 39 28.91 -0.88 -42.00
CA VAL A 39 27.55 -1.23 -41.61
C VAL A 39 27.14 -2.28 -42.63
N LYS A 40 27.16 -3.55 -42.21
CA LYS A 40 26.68 -4.65 -43.03
C LYS A 40 25.22 -4.34 -43.34
N ASP A 41 24.86 -4.33 -44.62
CA ASP A 41 23.47 -4.07 -45.02
C ASP A 41 22.52 -4.98 -44.22
N PRO A 42 21.40 -4.46 -43.69
CA PRO A 42 20.45 -5.25 -42.94
C PRO A 42 19.94 -6.40 -43.82
N TYR A 43 19.77 -7.57 -43.22
CA TYR A 43 19.29 -8.76 -43.92
C TYR A 43 17.88 -8.53 -44.45
N THR A 44 17.57 -9.09 -45.61
CA THR A 44 16.22 -9.06 -46.19
C THR A 44 15.46 -10.35 -45.88
N LEU A 45 14.14 -10.35 -46.07
CA LEU A 45 13.32 -11.56 -45.93
C LEU A 45 13.74 -12.67 -46.93
N ASP A 46 14.21 -12.29 -48.13
CA ASP A 46 14.73 -13.25 -49.10
C ASP A 46 16.02 -13.93 -48.61
N ASP A 47 16.89 -13.17 -47.92
CA ASP A 47 18.08 -13.74 -47.30
C ASP A 47 17.71 -14.74 -46.21
N ILE A 48 16.67 -14.45 -45.41
CA ILE A 48 16.17 -15.39 -44.39
C ILE A 48 15.63 -16.66 -45.03
N ASN A 49 14.86 -16.55 -46.12
CA ASN A 49 14.34 -17.73 -46.83
C ASN A 49 15.47 -18.62 -47.36
N LYS A 50 16.52 -18.02 -47.96
CA LYS A 50 17.71 -18.76 -48.41
C LYS A 50 18.44 -19.44 -47.25
N LEU A 51 18.59 -18.73 -46.14
CA LEU A 51 19.21 -19.27 -44.92
C LEU A 51 18.38 -20.40 -44.31
N ALA A 52 17.05 -20.29 -44.31
CA ALA A 52 16.13 -21.31 -43.84
C ALA A 52 16.24 -22.59 -44.68
N ILE A 53 16.23 -22.49 -46.01
CA ILE A 53 16.44 -23.64 -46.91
C ILE A 53 17.81 -24.30 -46.66
N ALA A 54 18.85 -23.48 -46.49
CA ALA A 54 20.19 -23.97 -46.21
C ALA A 54 20.27 -24.68 -44.85
N PHE A 55 19.57 -24.14 -43.84
CA PHE A 55 19.46 -24.73 -42.50
C PHE A 55 18.73 -26.08 -42.53
N THR A 56 17.57 -26.17 -43.17
CA THR A 56 16.81 -27.43 -43.31
C THR A 56 17.59 -28.47 -44.13
N SER A 57 18.47 -28.04 -45.02
CA SER A 57 19.40 -28.91 -45.75
C SER A 57 20.62 -29.36 -44.91
N GLY A 58 20.68 -29.03 -43.62
CA GLY A 58 21.71 -29.49 -42.68
C GLY A 58 22.99 -28.63 -42.63
N LYS A 59 23.01 -27.44 -43.24
CA LYS A 59 24.19 -26.56 -43.18
C LYS A 59 24.29 -25.87 -41.82
N LYS A 60 25.22 -26.33 -40.97
CA LYS A 60 25.43 -25.80 -39.61
C LYS A 60 25.68 -24.29 -39.52
N ASN A 61 26.37 -23.70 -40.50
CA ASN A 61 26.63 -22.25 -40.51
C ASN A 61 25.34 -21.43 -40.67
N SER A 62 24.30 -21.99 -41.30
CA SER A 62 23.02 -21.31 -41.46
C SER A 62 22.29 -21.16 -40.13
N LEU A 63 22.37 -22.16 -39.24
CA LEU A 63 21.82 -22.08 -37.89
C LEU A 63 22.45 -20.91 -37.11
N GLN A 64 23.78 -20.85 -37.06
CA GLN A 64 24.50 -19.79 -36.35
C GLN A 64 24.18 -18.40 -36.91
N THR A 65 24.06 -18.30 -38.23
CA THR A 65 23.71 -17.04 -38.89
C THR A 65 22.28 -16.62 -38.57
N LEU A 66 21.32 -17.54 -38.61
CA LEU A 66 19.93 -17.26 -38.22
C LEU A 66 19.82 -16.83 -36.75
N ILE A 67 20.56 -17.48 -35.85
CA ILE A 67 20.62 -17.08 -34.43
C ILE A 67 21.16 -15.65 -34.31
N ALA A 68 22.29 -15.35 -34.97
CA ALA A 68 22.90 -14.02 -34.93
C ALA A 68 21.95 -12.93 -35.46
N ILE A 69 21.18 -13.22 -36.50
CA ILE A 69 20.17 -12.30 -37.04
C ILE A 69 19.02 -12.10 -36.04
N ALA A 70 18.51 -13.17 -35.43
CA ALA A 70 17.37 -13.10 -34.51
C ALA A 70 17.66 -12.20 -33.29
N ILE A 71 18.90 -12.23 -32.78
CA ILE A 71 19.32 -11.48 -31.59
C ILE A 71 19.87 -10.07 -31.88
N ASP A 72 20.19 -9.74 -33.14
CA ASP A 72 20.78 -8.45 -33.51
C ASP A 72 19.73 -7.32 -33.45
N LYS A 73 19.87 -6.42 -32.46
CA LYS A 73 18.97 -5.27 -32.25
C LYS A 73 18.95 -4.29 -33.43
N ASN A 74 19.97 -4.32 -34.31
CA ASN A 74 20.03 -3.44 -35.48
C ASN A 74 19.26 -3.99 -36.69
N GLN A 75 18.80 -5.25 -36.64
CA GLN A 75 17.97 -5.81 -37.70
C GLN A 75 16.52 -5.37 -37.54
N ILE A 76 15.83 -5.26 -38.68
CA ILE A 76 14.40 -4.94 -38.73
C ILE A 76 13.62 -6.04 -38.00
N LEU A 77 12.63 -5.65 -37.19
CA LEU A 77 11.82 -6.56 -36.38
C LEU A 77 11.25 -7.73 -37.20
N SER A 78 10.71 -7.47 -38.39
CA SER A 78 10.14 -8.51 -39.27
C SER A 78 11.18 -9.56 -39.71
N VAL A 79 12.42 -9.14 -39.93
CA VAL A 79 13.54 -10.02 -40.32
C VAL A 79 13.97 -10.89 -39.14
N ARG A 80 14.04 -10.30 -37.94
CA ARG A 80 14.32 -11.04 -36.70
C ARG A 80 13.26 -12.09 -36.41
N MET A 81 11.98 -11.73 -36.57
CA MET A 81 10.85 -12.66 -36.44
C MET A 81 10.89 -13.78 -37.49
N ALA A 82 11.22 -13.46 -38.75
CA ALA A 82 11.37 -14.47 -39.79
C ALA A 82 12.52 -15.45 -39.47
N ALA A 83 13.63 -14.95 -38.91
CA ALA A 83 14.73 -15.80 -38.47
C ALA A 83 14.32 -16.72 -37.31
N LEU A 84 13.58 -16.22 -36.31
CA LEU A 84 13.03 -17.03 -35.22
C LEU A 84 12.07 -18.11 -35.73
N ASN A 85 11.18 -17.77 -36.67
CA ASN A 85 10.26 -18.74 -37.28
C ASN A 85 11.02 -19.84 -38.03
N ALA A 86 12.09 -19.50 -38.74
CA ALA A 86 12.94 -20.49 -39.41
C ALA A 86 13.66 -21.44 -38.43
N LEU A 87 13.78 -21.03 -37.16
CA LEU A 87 14.46 -21.76 -36.09
C LEU A 87 13.50 -22.58 -35.20
N SER A 88 12.18 -22.50 -35.40
CA SER A 88 11.15 -23.00 -34.46
C SER A 88 11.32 -24.48 -34.06
N ASP A 89 11.68 -25.32 -35.02
CA ASP A 89 11.73 -26.78 -34.84
C ASP A 89 13.11 -27.27 -34.37
N SER A 90 14.08 -26.35 -34.26
CA SER A 90 15.45 -26.67 -33.88
C SER A 90 15.56 -26.92 -32.38
N LYS A 91 16.22 -28.03 -32.01
CA LYS A 91 16.54 -28.38 -30.62
C LYS A 91 18.00 -28.12 -30.26
N ASP A 92 18.69 -27.30 -31.04
CA ASP A 92 20.12 -27.05 -30.85
C ASP A 92 20.39 -26.33 -29.50
N PRO A 93 21.35 -26.81 -28.67
CA PRO A 93 21.68 -26.17 -27.40
C PRO A 93 22.13 -24.70 -27.52
N MET A 94 22.77 -24.32 -28.63
CA MET A 94 23.18 -22.95 -28.91
C MET A 94 21.95 -22.04 -29.09
N LEU A 95 20.95 -22.51 -29.84
CA LEU A 95 19.67 -21.81 -29.98
C LEU A 95 18.99 -21.69 -28.61
N LYS A 96 18.94 -22.77 -27.84
CA LYS A 96 18.34 -22.74 -26.49
C LYS A 96 18.98 -21.68 -25.60
N THR A 97 20.31 -21.55 -25.64
CA THR A 97 21.04 -20.54 -24.86
C THR A 97 20.73 -19.14 -25.36
N ALA A 98 20.81 -18.92 -26.67
CA ALA A 98 20.51 -17.62 -27.28
C ALA A 98 19.07 -17.15 -27.02
N LEU A 99 18.08 -18.06 -27.03
CA LEU A 99 16.68 -17.73 -26.73
C LEU A 99 16.48 -17.34 -25.26
N LYS A 100 17.15 -18.02 -24.32
CA LYS A 100 17.14 -17.63 -22.91
C LYS A 100 17.70 -16.23 -22.72
N ASP A 101 18.89 -15.97 -23.29
CA ASP A 101 19.54 -14.66 -23.20
C ASP A 101 18.69 -13.57 -23.84
N LEU A 102 18.04 -13.87 -24.97
CA LEU A 102 17.13 -12.95 -25.65
C LEU A 102 15.94 -12.59 -24.75
N ILE A 103 15.26 -13.56 -24.14
CA ILE A 103 14.11 -13.30 -23.26
C ILE A 103 14.53 -12.49 -22.02
N SER A 104 15.67 -12.83 -21.41
CA SER A 104 16.12 -12.19 -20.17
C SER A 104 16.67 -10.77 -20.33
N ASN A 105 17.20 -10.41 -21.50
CA ASN A 105 17.90 -9.12 -21.71
C ASN A 105 17.26 -8.23 -22.78
N SER A 106 16.08 -8.59 -23.30
CA SER A 106 15.38 -7.76 -24.29
C SER A 106 14.82 -6.50 -23.67
N GLU A 107 15.09 -5.37 -24.33
CA GLU A 107 14.43 -4.10 -24.05
C GLU A 107 13.10 -4.03 -24.80
N PHE A 108 12.11 -3.35 -24.23
CA PHE A 108 10.89 -3.04 -24.95
C PHE A 108 11.18 -2.03 -26.05
N VAL A 109 10.74 -2.36 -27.26
CA VAL A 109 10.90 -1.53 -28.46
C VAL A 109 10.12 -0.22 -28.27
N GLU A 110 10.69 0.90 -28.72
CA GLU A 110 10.13 2.26 -28.66
C GLU A 110 10.04 2.96 -27.28
N LEU A 111 10.47 2.37 -26.16
CA LEU A 111 10.40 3.05 -24.86
C LEU A 111 11.11 4.40 -24.82
N ASP A 112 12.31 4.50 -25.41
CA ASP A 112 13.06 5.75 -25.48
C ASP A 112 12.35 6.82 -26.31
N ILE A 113 11.73 6.40 -27.42
CA ILE A 113 10.95 7.29 -28.29
C ILE A 113 9.71 7.77 -27.55
N MET A 114 8.99 6.88 -26.87
CA MET A 114 7.82 7.22 -26.06
C MET A 114 8.20 8.19 -24.93
N SER A 115 9.29 7.92 -24.20
CA SER A 115 9.78 8.79 -23.13
C SER A 115 10.13 10.18 -23.65
N LYS A 116 10.83 10.27 -24.79
CA LYS A 116 11.14 11.54 -25.44
C LYS A 116 9.88 12.27 -25.89
N THR A 117 8.91 11.55 -26.44
CA THR A 117 7.62 12.09 -26.90
C THR A 117 6.81 12.67 -25.74
N ILE A 118 6.71 11.97 -24.59
CA ILE A 118 6.03 12.47 -23.39
C ILE A 118 6.67 13.78 -22.92
N LYS A 119 8.01 13.85 -22.85
CA LYS A 119 8.73 15.08 -22.47
C LYS A 119 8.45 16.24 -23.43
N MET A 120 8.34 15.96 -24.73
CA MET A 120 7.97 16.97 -25.73
C MET A 120 6.52 17.42 -25.58
N LEU A 121 5.57 16.50 -25.33
CA LEU A 121 4.18 16.84 -25.08
C LEU A 121 4.02 17.75 -23.85
N LEU A 122 4.72 17.44 -22.76
CA LEU A 122 4.72 18.28 -21.56
C LEU A 122 5.25 19.69 -21.83
N SER A 123 6.22 19.86 -22.74
CA SER A 123 6.75 21.19 -23.08
C SER A 123 5.79 22.07 -23.89
N PHE A 124 4.68 21.52 -24.38
CA PHE A 124 3.69 22.25 -25.16
C PHE A 124 2.49 22.74 -24.32
N ASP A 125 2.43 22.43 -23.02
CA ASP A 125 1.30 22.75 -22.13
C ASP A 125 -0.08 22.37 -22.71
N ASP A 126 -0.12 21.35 -23.58
CA ASP A 126 -1.34 20.95 -24.28
C ASP A 126 -2.22 20.07 -23.38
N LEU A 127 -3.25 20.68 -22.79
CA LEU A 127 -4.27 20.00 -21.98
C LEU A 127 -4.96 18.83 -22.71
N GLY A 128 -4.90 18.79 -24.05
CA GLY A 128 -5.39 17.68 -24.88
C GLY A 128 -4.57 16.38 -24.78
N SER A 129 -3.34 16.42 -24.25
CA SER A 129 -2.47 15.25 -24.16
C SER A 129 -2.92 14.23 -23.12
N THR A 130 -3.75 14.62 -22.14
CA THR A 130 -4.19 13.74 -21.04
C THR A 130 -4.83 12.45 -21.57
N LYS A 131 -5.69 12.54 -22.59
CA LYS A 131 -6.32 11.35 -23.19
C LYS A 131 -5.27 10.41 -23.81
N ALA A 132 -4.33 10.95 -24.56
CA ALA A 132 -3.26 10.17 -25.18
C ALA A 132 -2.32 9.55 -24.13
N LEU A 133 -2.02 10.26 -23.04
CA LEU A 133 -1.21 9.75 -21.92
C LEU A 133 -1.95 8.62 -21.18
N THR A 134 -3.25 8.77 -20.92
CA THR A 134 -4.07 7.71 -20.31
C THR A 134 -4.17 6.48 -21.21
N GLU A 135 -4.40 6.67 -22.51
CA GLU A 135 -4.39 5.58 -23.49
C GLU A 135 -3.02 4.90 -23.57
N ALA A 136 -1.92 5.67 -23.51
CA ALA A 136 -0.56 5.13 -23.47
C ALA A 136 -0.32 4.29 -22.21
N LEU A 137 -0.74 4.75 -21.03
CA LEU A 137 -0.68 3.99 -19.78
C LEU A 137 -1.46 2.67 -19.90
N LEU A 138 -2.74 2.73 -20.32
CA LEU A 138 -3.58 1.54 -20.49
C LEU A 138 -2.98 0.53 -21.47
N ASN A 139 -2.51 1.02 -22.62
CA ASN A 139 -1.89 0.16 -23.63
C ASN A 139 -0.58 -0.47 -23.12
N SER A 140 0.22 0.27 -22.36
CA SER A 140 1.45 -0.25 -21.77
C SER A 140 1.17 -1.33 -20.72
N GLU A 141 0.21 -1.11 -19.82
CA GLU A 141 -0.21 -2.08 -18.81
C GLU A 141 -0.74 -3.37 -19.46
N ASN A 142 -1.61 -3.25 -20.46
CA ASN A 142 -2.15 -4.43 -21.17
C ASN A 142 -1.06 -5.24 -21.85
N LYS A 143 -0.10 -4.58 -22.53
CA LYS A 143 1.02 -5.27 -23.19
C LYS A 143 1.94 -5.95 -22.17
N ILE A 144 2.26 -5.29 -21.07
CA ILE A 144 3.08 -5.85 -19.99
C ILE A 144 2.35 -7.04 -19.36
N MET A 145 1.05 -6.94 -19.11
CA MET A 145 0.25 -8.02 -18.53
C MET A 145 0.20 -9.25 -19.44
N ASN A 146 -0.09 -9.07 -20.74
CA ASN A 146 -0.10 -10.16 -21.70
C ASN A 146 1.26 -10.89 -21.74
N PHE A 147 2.36 -10.14 -21.76
CA PHE A 147 3.70 -10.72 -21.71
C PHE A 147 3.98 -11.45 -20.39
N ARG A 148 3.55 -10.89 -19.25
CA ARG A 148 3.63 -11.57 -17.94
C ARG A 148 2.83 -12.87 -17.93
N THR A 149 1.66 -12.92 -18.55
CA THR A 149 0.87 -14.15 -18.68
C THR A 149 1.64 -15.22 -19.44
N GLU A 150 2.28 -14.88 -20.56
CA GLU A 150 3.13 -15.82 -21.31
C GLU A 150 4.30 -16.36 -20.45
N LEU A 151 4.99 -15.48 -19.72
CA LEU A 151 6.09 -15.86 -18.83
C LEU A 151 5.62 -16.78 -17.69
N VAL A 152 4.52 -16.44 -17.02
CA VAL A 152 3.98 -17.24 -15.90
C VAL A 152 3.51 -18.61 -16.38
N ASN A 153 2.83 -18.68 -17.53
CA ASN A 153 2.42 -19.95 -18.13
C ASN A 153 3.66 -20.81 -18.47
N ALA A 154 4.69 -20.21 -19.08
CA ALA A 154 5.93 -20.90 -19.41
C ALA A 154 6.65 -21.45 -18.15
N ILE A 155 6.64 -20.71 -17.04
CA ILE A 155 7.18 -21.19 -15.74
C ILE A 155 6.35 -22.35 -15.20
N GLY A 156 5.02 -22.26 -15.27
CA GLY A 156 4.11 -23.29 -14.77
C GLY A 156 4.20 -24.62 -15.53
N GLU A 157 4.35 -24.56 -16.86
CA GLU A 157 4.52 -25.69 -17.77
C GLU A 157 5.94 -26.30 -17.72
N ASN A 158 6.92 -25.56 -17.21
CA ASN A 158 8.27 -26.08 -17.08
C ASN A 158 8.35 -27.18 -16.01
N ASN A 159 9.17 -28.20 -16.26
CA ASN A 159 9.33 -29.38 -15.39
C ASN A 159 10.39 -29.18 -14.29
N THR A 160 10.72 -27.93 -13.95
CA THR A 160 11.70 -27.63 -12.90
C THR A 160 11.06 -27.64 -11.52
N GLU A 161 11.75 -28.20 -10.54
CA GLU A 161 11.31 -28.23 -9.14
C GLU A 161 11.19 -26.80 -8.55
N ASP A 162 12.03 -25.87 -9.00
CA ASP A 162 12.10 -24.50 -8.49
C ASP A 162 10.97 -23.56 -8.97
N LYS A 163 10.00 -24.05 -9.74
CA LYS A 163 8.94 -23.20 -10.31
C LYS A 163 8.10 -22.49 -9.26
N ILE A 164 7.92 -23.09 -8.08
CA ILE A 164 7.19 -22.45 -6.97
C ILE A 164 7.95 -21.23 -6.47
N ILE A 165 9.28 -21.35 -6.29
CA ILE A 165 10.14 -20.25 -5.84
C ILE A 165 10.08 -19.10 -6.85
N ALA A 166 10.23 -19.41 -8.15
CA ALA A 166 10.13 -18.40 -9.19
C ALA A 166 8.78 -17.65 -9.21
N LEU A 167 7.67 -18.35 -8.94
CA LEU A 167 6.35 -17.73 -8.86
C LEU A 167 6.17 -16.89 -7.58
N LEU A 168 6.77 -17.29 -6.46
CA LEU A 168 6.80 -16.49 -5.23
C LEU A 168 7.62 -15.21 -5.42
N ASP A 169 8.79 -15.30 -6.04
CA ASP A 169 9.62 -14.12 -6.38
C ASP A 169 8.85 -13.15 -7.29
N LEU A 170 8.15 -13.67 -8.30
CA LEU A 170 7.29 -12.86 -9.17
C LEU A 170 6.13 -12.21 -8.42
N TYR A 171 5.55 -12.90 -7.44
CA TYR A 171 4.51 -12.34 -6.59
C TYR A 171 5.04 -11.18 -5.74
N GLU A 172 6.21 -11.33 -5.13
CA GLU A 172 6.87 -10.25 -4.37
C GLU A 172 7.20 -9.04 -5.25
N ILE A 173 7.72 -9.27 -6.46
CA ILE A 173 7.96 -8.21 -7.45
C ILE A 173 6.66 -7.49 -7.81
N SER A 174 5.56 -8.24 -7.99
CA SER A 174 4.24 -7.65 -8.28
C SER A 174 3.75 -6.77 -7.14
N LEU A 175 3.86 -7.25 -5.89
CA LEU A 175 3.52 -6.48 -4.69
C LEU A 175 4.35 -5.19 -4.60
N SER A 176 5.68 -5.28 -4.75
CA SER A 176 6.56 -4.11 -4.71
C SER A 176 6.21 -3.08 -5.78
N ASN A 177 5.92 -3.52 -7.02
CA ASN A 177 5.48 -2.63 -8.08
C ASN A 177 4.13 -1.95 -7.76
N HIS A 178 3.21 -2.68 -7.12
CA HIS A 178 1.94 -2.10 -6.67
C HIS A 178 2.15 -1.03 -5.61
N GLN A 179 3.05 -1.25 -4.63
CA GLN A 179 3.42 -0.22 -3.65
C GLN A 179 3.99 1.02 -4.33
N ARG A 180 4.92 0.85 -5.26
CA ARG A 180 5.51 1.96 -6.03
C ARG A 180 4.48 2.74 -6.84
N MET A 181 3.48 2.07 -7.40
CA MET A 181 2.37 2.73 -8.10
C MET A 181 1.50 3.55 -7.12
N ASN A 182 1.18 3.00 -5.95
CA ASN A 182 0.44 3.74 -4.92
C ASN A 182 1.21 4.97 -4.42
N GLU A 183 2.52 4.87 -4.26
CA GLU A 183 3.38 6.00 -3.91
C GLU A 183 3.33 7.09 -5.00
N LEU A 184 3.52 6.71 -6.27
CA LEU A 184 3.47 7.64 -7.40
C LEU A 184 2.12 8.35 -7.50
N LEU A 185 1.01 7.61 -7.37
CA LEU A 185 -0.34 8.17 -7.37
C LEU A 185 -0.53 9.13 -6.20
N THR A 186 -0.10 8.74 -5.00
CA THR A 186 -0.21 9.59 -3.80
C THR A 186 0.51 10.93 -4.00
N LEU A 187 1.74 10.90 -4.50
CA LEU A 187 2.52 12.11 -4.76
C LEU A 187 1.87 12.97 -5.85
N THR A 188 1.53 12.36 -7.00
CA THR A 188 0.95 13.08 -8.14
C THR A 188 -0.38 13.73 -7.79
N LEU A 189 -1.26 13.01 -7.08
CA LEU A 189 -2.54 13.53 -6.60
C LEU A 189 -2.39 14.60 -5.52
N GLY A 190 -1.32 14.53 -4.72
CA GLY A 190 -1.02 15.52 -3.69
C GLY A 190 -0.53 16.85 -4.25
N GLU A 191 0.19 16.83 -5.37
CA GLU A 191 0.63 18.05 -6.07
C GLU A 191 -0.53 18.80 -6.75
N MET A 192 -1.64 18.11 -7.03
CA MET A 192 -2.83 18.72 -7.60
C MET A 192 -3.68 19.39 -6.51
N GLU A 193 -4.12 20.63 -6.69
CA GLU A 193 -5.06 21.30 -5.76
C GLU A 193 -6.52 20.85 -5.91
N ASP A 194 -6.77 19.74 -6.62
CA ASP A 194 -8.10 19.21 -6.91
C ASP A 194 -8.62 18.31 -5.78
N GLN A 195 -9.81 18.61 -5.26
CA GLN A 195 -10.47 17.81 -4.21
C GLN A 195 -10.97 16.46 -4.70
N ARG A 196 -11.12 16.24 -6.01
CA ARG A 196 -11.52 14.95 -6.58
C ARG A 196 -10.49 13.84 -6.30
N SER A 197 -9.29 14.18 -5.85
CA SER A 197 -8.27 13.22 -5.42
C SER A 197 -8.54 12.60 -4.05
N ILE A 198 -9.40 13.24 -3.22
CA ILE A 198 -9.63 12.85 -1.82
C ILE A 198 -10.07 11.38 -1.69
N PRO A 199 -11.03 10.86 -2.47
CA PRO A 199 -11.46 9.46 -2.33
C PRO A 199 -10.32 8.46 -2.53
N ILE A 200 -9.49 8.65 -3.57
CA ILE A 200 -8.37 7.74 -3.87
C ILE A 200 -7.30 7.81 -2.77
N LEU A 201 -6.98 9.02 -2.31
CA LEU A 201 -6.03 9.19 -1.20
C LEU A 201 -6.55 8.55 0.09
N MET A 202 -7.87 8.58 0.31
CA MET A 202 -8.50 7.92 1.46
C MET A 202 -8.46 6.40 1.33
N ASP A 203 -8.67 5.85 0.13
CA ASP A 203 -8.53 4.41 -0.14
C ASP A 203 -7.10 3.94 0.12
N ILE A 204 -6.10 4.74 -0.29
CA ILE A 204 -4.69 4.46 -0.01
C ILE A 204 -4.41 4.50 1.49
N ALA A 205 -4.85 5.55 2.20
CA ALA A 205 -4.64 5.71 3.64
C ALA A 205 -5.27 4.56 4.46
N LYS A 206 -6.44 4.06 4.05
CA LYS A 206 -7.20 3.02 4.75
C LYS A 206 -6.69 1.60 4.51
N ASN A 207 -5.92 1.35 3.46
CA ASN A 207 -5.57 -0.02 3.05
C ASN A 207 -4.36 -0.57 3.82
N ASP A 208 -4.59 -1.47 4.77
CA ASP A 208 -3.53 -2.05 5.61
C ASP A 208 -2.47 -2.88 4.85
N ASN A 209 -2.72 -3.23 3.59
CA ASN A 209 -1.74 -3.90 2.73
C ASN A 209 -0.76 -2.93 2.04
N ILE A 210 -0.98 -1.62 2.16
CA ILE A 210 -0.08 -0.60 1.63
C ILE A 210 0.99 -0.27 2.68
N GLU A 211 2.23 -0.06 2.23
CA GLU A 211 3.33 0.29 3.12
C GLU A 211 3.00 1.54 3.94
N LEU A 212 3.33 1.47 5.23
CA LEU A 212 2.95 2.49 6.21
C LEU A 212 3.37 3.91 5.79
N HIS A 213 4.57 4.07 5.23
CA HIS A 213 5.08 5.38 4.85
C HIS A 213 4.25 6.02 3.72
N ILE A 214 3.73 5.21 2.78
CA ILE A 214 2.84 5.67 1.69
C ILE A 214 1.49 6.09 2.27
N ARG A 215 0.93 5.28 3.18
CA ARG A 215 -0.32 5.62 3.88
C ARG A 215 -0.19 6.93 4.65
N ASN A 216 0.88 7.09 5.41
CA ASN A 216 1.15 8.31 6.18
C ASN A 216 1.28 9.53 5.26
N ARG A 217 1.93 9.38 4.10
CA ARG A 217 2.00 10.44 3.09
C ARG A 217 0.61 10.81 2.58
N ALA A 218 -0.25 9.83 2.28
CA ALA A 218 -1.62 10.10 1.85
C ALA A 218 -2.43 10.85 2.92
N ILE A 219 -2.30 10.46 4.19
CA ILE A 219 -2.95 11.13 5.34
C ILE A 219 -2.43 12.58 5.48
N GLU A 220 -1.12 12.82 5.34
CA GLU A 220 -0.54 14.17 5.37
C GLU A 220 -1.12 15.07 4.26
N ILE A 221 -1.22 14.53 3.04
CA ILE A 221 -1.79 15.23 1.89
C ILE A 221 -3.28 15.53 2.11
N LEU A 222 -4.04 14.55 2.61
CA LEU A 222 -5.45 14.72 2.95
C LEU A 222 -5.66 15.81 4.01
N SER A 223 -4.79 15.86 5.02
CA SER A 223 -4.83 16.89 6.06
C SER A 223 -4.53 18.27 5.49
N ARG A 224 -3.56 18.41 4.58
CA ARG A 224 -3.29 19.67 3.88
C ARG A 224 -4.44 20.13 2.98
N LYS A 225 -5.24 19.18 2.49
CA LYS A 225 -6.44 19.42 1.68
C LYS A 225 -7.70 19.67 2.53
N ASP A 226 -7.58 19.70 3.86
CA ASP A 226 -8.69 19.83 4.82
C ASP A 226 -9.83 18.81 4.56
N ALA A 227 -9.47 17.57 4.23
CA ALA A 227 -10.44 16.52 3.89
C ALA A 227 -11.29 16.13 5.12
N PRO A 228 -12.62 16.37 5.13
CA PRO A 228 -13.47 16.09 6.28
C PRO A 228 -13.56 14.60 6.63
N GLU A 229 -13.43 13.72 5.61
CA GLU A 229 -13.47 12.27 5.75
C GLU A 229 -12.31 11.72 6.62
N LEU A 230 -11.27 12.52 6.81
CA LEU A 230 -10.12 12.16 7.65
C LEU A 230 -10.51 12.03 9.13
N VAL A 231 -11.52 12.80 9.58
CA VAL A 231 -12.02 12.73 10.96
C VAL A 231 -12.66 11.37 11.22
N ASP A 232 -13.56 10.92 10.35
CA ASP A 232 -14.25 9.64 10.48
C ASP A 232 -13.26 8.46 10.40
N PHE A 233 -12.28 8.54 9.50
CA PHE A 233 -11.19 7.57 9.41
C PHE A 233 -10.45 7.42 10.74
N PHE A 234 -10.15 8.53 11.41
CA PHE A 234 -9.46 8.48 12.69
C PHE A 234 -10.32 7.93 13.82
N ILE A 235 -11.60 8.27 13.88
CA ILE A 235 -12.55 7.72 14.87
C ILE A 235 -12.60 6.19 14.77
N GLU A 236 -12.70 5.66 13.54
CA GLU A 236 -12.70 4.22 13.28
C GLU A 236 -11.41 3.56 13.78
N ARG A 237 -10.26 4.16 13.48
CA ARG A 237 -8.94 3.60 13.83
C ARG A 237 -8.64 3.67 15.32
N LEU A 238 -9.09 4.69 16.04
CA LEU A 238 -8.96 4.83 17.50
C LEU A 238 -9.84 3.84 18.27
N GLY A 239 -10.92 3.35 17.65
CA GLY A 239 -11.73 2.25 18.19
C GLY A 239 -11.11 0.87 18.03
N SER A 240 -9.99 0.74 17.31
CA SER A 240 -9.36 -0.54 16.97
C SER A 240 -8.09 -0.81 17.81
N PRO A 241 -7.91 -2.02 18.41
CA PRO A 241 -6.73 -2.34 19.21
C PRO A 241 -5.42 -2.25 18.41
N GLY A 242 -4.40 -1.56 18.94
CA GLY A 242 -3.01 -1.64 18.46
C GLY A 242 -2.53 -0.55 17.47
N SER A 243 -3.31 0.50 17.21
CA SER A 243 -2.96 1.58 16.24
C SER A 243 -2.53 2.92 16.87
N ASN A 244 -2.42 2.98 18.20
CA ASN A 244 -2.42 4.25 18.94
C ASN A 244 -1.19 5.14 18.70
N ASP A 245 0.02 4.58 18.60
CA ASP A 245 1.24 5.40 18.62
C ASP A 245 1.43 6.24 17.35
N GLN A 246 1.21 5.64 16.18
CA GLN A 246 1.35 6.31 14.87
C GLN A 246 0.24 7.33 14.63
N MET A 247 -0.95 7.05 15.16
CA MET A 247 -2.10 7.94 15.11
C MET A 247 -1.84 9.20 15.94
N LEU A 248 -1.37 9.02 17.18
CA LEU A 248 -1.04 10.13 18.08
C LEU A 248 0.04 11.03 17.48
N ASP A 249 1.11 10.44 16.93
CA ASP A 249 2.16 11.20 16.25
C ASP A 249 1.62 12.06 15.10
N PHE A 250 0.65 11.55 14.32
CA PHE A 250 0.04 12.31 13.24
C PHE A 250 -0.88 13.44 13.74
N ILE A 251 -1.74 13.16 14.72
CA ILE A 251 -2.64 14.17 15.33
C ILE A 251 -1.84 15.34 15.89
N HIS A 252 -0.70 15.05 16.52
CA HIS A 252 0.18 16.06 17.09
C HIS A 252 0.86 16.92 16.01
N ASN A 253 1.30 16.32 14.90
CA ASN A 253 2.15 16.98 13.93
C ASN A 253 1.40 17.64 12.76
N SER A 254 0.20 17.17 12.41
CA SER A 254 -0.40 17.48 11.10
C SER A 254 -1.81 18.07 11.16
N MET A 255 -2.55 17.87 12.25
CA MET A 255 -3.97 18.24 12.31
C MET A 255 -4.18 19.71 12.68
N GLY A 256 -5.08 20.40 11.96
CA GLY A 256 -5.52 21.76 12.31
C GLY A 256 -6.29 21.80 13.63
N LEU A 257 -6.42 22.99 14.23
CA LEU A 257 -7.02 23.16 15.57
C LEU A 257 -8.49 22.71 15.62
N VAL A 258 -9.26 22.97 14.56
CA VAL A 258 -10.70 22.66 14.50
C VAL A 258 -10.94 21.16 14.39
N GLU A 259 -10.08 20.47 13.65
CA GLU A 259 -10.16 19.04 13.42
C GLU A 259 -9.76 18.26 14.67
N ARG A 260 -8.80 18.78 15.47
CA ARG A 260 -8.43 18.22 16.79
C ARG A 260 -9.58 18.25 17.79
N ASP A 261 -10.31 19.36 17.88
CA ASP A 261 -11.42 19.50 18.84
C ASP A 261 -12.57 18.55 18.51
N ARG A 262 -12.89 18.37 17.22
CA ARG A 262 -13.90 17.40 16.77
C ARG A 262 -13.48 15.96 17.09
N MET A 263 -12.22 15.63 16.86
CA MET A 263 -11.67 14.31 17.19
C MET A 263 -11.70 14.05 18.69
N LEU A 264 -11.34 15.03 19.53
CA LEU A 264 -11.43 14.91 20.99
C LEU A 264 -12.87 14.62 21.44
N MET A 265 -13.84 15.35 20.88
CA MET A 265 -15.26 15.13 21.19
C MET A 265 -15.74 13.73 20.77
N ALA A 266 -15.38 13.28 19.56
CA ALA A 266 -15.74 11.95 19.08
C ALA A 266 -15.07 10.82 19.89
N LEU A 267 -13.83 11.01 20.32
CA LEU A 267 -13.13 10.10 21.23
C LEU A 267 -13.84 9.99 22.58
N LEU A 268 -14.24 11.13 23.16
CA LEU A 268 -15.00 11.18 24.40
C LEU A 268 -16.36 10.46 24.24
N GLU A 269 -17.07 10.69 23.15
CA GLU A 269 -18.35 10.05 22.86
C GLU A 269 -18.20 8.53 22.66
N SER A 270 -17.18 8.08 21.91
CA SER A 270 -16.86 6.66 21.71
C SER A 270 -16.54 5.97 23.02
N TYR A 271 -15.71 6.60 23.87
CA TYR A 271 -15.40 6.09 25.20
C TYR A 271 -16.65 5.94 26.08
N GLN A 272 -17.51 6.98 26.14
CA GLN A 272 -18.76 6.91 26.92
C GLN A 272 -19.74 5.86 26.37
N THR A 273 -19.85 5.74 25.05
CA THR A 273 -20.68 4.73 24.38
C THR A 273 -20.17 3.32 24.68
N GLY A 274 -18.86 3.08 24.54
CA GLY A 274 -18.23 1.80 24.85
C GLY A 274 -18.44 1.40 26.31
N LYS A 275 -18.22 2.33 27.24
CA LYS A 275 -18.48 2.13 28.68
C LYS A 275 -19.93 1.76 28.95
N THR A 276 -20.87 2.45 28.31
CA THR A 276 -22.31 2.16 28.44
C THR A 276 -22.68 0.78 27.90
N ARG A 277 -22.17 0.41 26.71
CA ARG A 277 -22.38 -0.92 26.11
C ARG A 277 -21.80 -2.02 26.97
N TYR A 278 -20.58 -1.84 27.47
CA TYR A 278 -19.93 -2.79 28.38
C TYR A 278 -20.81 -3.07 29.61
N TYR A 279 -21.32 -2.02 30.27
CA TYR A 279 -22.22 -2.21 31.41
C TYR A 279 -23.56 -2.84 31.05
N ALA A 280 -24.12 -2.54 29.88
CA ALA A 280 -25.35 -3.18 29.41
C ALA A 280 -25.16 -4.68 29.16
N VAL A 281 -24.04 -5.07 28.55
CA VAL A 281 -23.69 -6.48 28.34
C VAL A 281 -23.48 -7.18 29.67
N LEU A 282 -22.71 -6.57 30.58
CA LEU A 282 -22.47 -7.13 31.92
C LEU A 282 -23.79 -7.29 32.70
N HIS A 283 -24.69 -6.30 32.64
CA HIS A 283 -26.03 -6.41 33.22
C HIS A 283 -26.85 -7.56 32.60
N SER A 284 -26.81 -7.72 31.28
CA SER A 284 -27.49 -8.83 30.61
C SER A 284 -26.92 -10.19 30.99
N MET A 285 -25.59 -10.31 31.09
CA MET A 285 -24.93 -11.54 31.54
C MET A 285 -25.31 -11.89 32.97
N MET A 286 -25.34 -10.90 33.87
CA MET A 286 -25.77 -11.10 35.26
C MET A 286 -27.23 -11.51 35.36
N ASN A 287 -28.12 -10.93 34.53
CA ASN A 287 -29.51 -11.39 34.42
C ASN A 287 -29.60 -12.85 33.99
N SER A 288 -28.81 -13.27 33.00
CA SER A 288 -28.80 -14.66 32.52
C SER A 288 -28.20 -15.66 33.52
N LEU A 289 -27.38 -15.19 34.45
CA LEU A 289 -26.71 -16.00 35.47
C LEU A 289 -27.35 -15.89 36.86
N GLU A 290 -28.47 -15.19 36.99
CA GLU A 290 -29.14 -14.95 38.27
C GLU A 290 -29.54 -16.24 38.98
N ASP A 291 -30.06 -17.21 38.22
CA ASP A 291 -30.48 -18.53 38.73
C ASP A 291 -29.34 -19.57 38.73
N TYR A 292 -28.11 -19.15 38.40
CA TYR A 292 -26.99 -20.06 38.23
C TYR A 292 -26.15 -20.15 39.51
N SER A 293 -26.47 -21.14 40.35
CA SER A 293 -25.84 -21.36 41.67
C SER A 293 -24.40 -21.92 41.64
N ASN A 294 -23.62 -21.72 40.58
CA ASN A 294 -22.26 -22.26 40.49
C ASN A 294 -21.29 -21.48 41.41
N PRO A 295 -20.72 -22.10 42.46
CA PRO A 295 -19.88 -21.40 43.43
C PRO A 295 -18.66 -20.68 42.81
N GLU A 296 -18.17 -21.13 41.65
CA GLU A 296 -17.02 -20.54 40.95
C GLU A 296 -17.26 -19.10 40.47
N ILE A 297 -18.52 -18.73 40.21
CA ILE A 297 -18.84 -17.38 39.73
C ILE A 297 -19.26 -16.42 40.86
N LYS A 298 -19.48 -16.93 42.07
CA LYS A 298 -19.82 -16.12 43.26
C LYS A 298 -18.84 -14.97 43.52
N PRO A 299 -17.50 -15.14 43.41
CA PRO A 299 -16.56 -14.03 43.60
C PRO A 299 -16.78 -12.87 42.63
N VAL A 300 -17.21 -13.15 41.41
CA VAL A 300 -17.46 -12.13 40.37
C VAL A 300 -18.64 -11.22 40.77
N PHE A 301 -19.72 -11.79 41.32
CA PHE A 301 -20.86 -11.01 41.82
C PHE A 301 -20.46 -10.12 43.01
N ILE A 302 -19.62 -10.63 43.91
CA ILE A 302 -19.09 -9.84 45.04
C ILE A 302 -18.23 -8.69 44.53
N GLU A 303 -17.35 -8.94 43.57
CA GLU A 303 -16.48 -7.91 42.98
C GLU A 303 -17.28 -6.80 42.30
N VAL A 304 -18.29 -7.14 41.50
CA VAL A 304 -19.18 -6.15 40.85
C VAL A 304 -19.97 -5.36 41.88
N ALA A 305 -20.48 -6.00 42.94
CA ALA A 305 -21.20 -5.31 44.01
C ALA A 305 -20.32 -4.29 44.76
N LYS A 306 -19.04 -4.62 44.99
CA LYS A 306 -18.12 -3.80 45.80
C LYS A 306 -17.41 -2.69 45.02
N THR A 307 -17.19 -2.85 43.73
CA THR A 307 -16.33 -1.94 42.96
C THR A 307 -16.99 -0.58 42.70
N ASP A 308 -16.33 0.48 43.18
CA ASP A 308 -16.73 1.86 42.93
C ASP A 308 -16.44 2.24 41.47
N GLY A 309 -17.48 2.67 40.74
CA GLY A 309 -17.42 2.98 39.31
C GLY A 309 -18.39 2.19 38.45
N PHE A 310 -18.90 1.04 38.93
CA PHE A 310 -20.01 0.36 38.25
C PHE A 310 -21.33 1.13 38.43
N PRO A 311 -22.24 1.10 37.43
CA PRO A 311 -23.56 1.70 37.55
C PRO A 311 -24.34 1.11 38.71
N ARG A 312 -25.09 1.95 39.42
CA ARG A 312 -25.90 1.54 40.59
C ARG A 312 -26.78 0.32 40.31
N LEU A 313 -27.50 0.31 39.18
CA LEU A 313 -28.39 -0.80 38.83
C LEU A 313 -27.65 -2.13 38.66
N LEU A 314 -26.44 -2.09 38.10
CA LEU A 314 -25.59 -3.27 37.95
C LEU A 314 -25.14 -3.80 39.32
N ARG A 315 -24.73 -2.91 40.22
CA ARG A 315 -24.34 -3.27 41.60
C ARG A 315 -25.52 -3.85 42.39
N ILE A 316 -26.71 -3.25 42.27
CA ILE A 316 -27.95 -3.77 42.87
C ILE A 316 -28.24 -5.17 42.36
N LYS A 317 -28.15 -5.38 41.04
CA LYS A 317 -28.37 -6.68 40.44
C LYS A 317 -27.39 -7.73 40.97
N ALA A 318 -26.12 -7.35 41.09
CA ALA A 318 -25.08 -8.22 41.65
C ALA A 318 -25.41 -8.66 43.08
N ILE A 319 -25.86 -7.73 43.93
CA ILE A 319 -26.28 -8.00 45.31
C ILE A 319 -27.48 -8.96 45.35
N GLN A 320 -28.49 -8.75 44.51
CA GLN A 320 -29.68 -9.60 44.45
C GLN A 320 -29.35 -11.02 44.00
N SER A 321 -28.54 -11.17 42.95
CA SER A 321 -28.14 -12.47 42.43
C SER A 321 -27.31 -13.30 43.41
N LEU A 322 -26.71 -12.68 44.44
CA LEU A 322 -25.99 -13.44 45.48
C LEU A 322 -26.90 -14.35 46.32
N ALA A 323 -28.22 -14.13 46.30
CA ALA A 323 -29.19 -14.99 46.99
C ALA A 323 -29.18 -16.44 46.46
N SER A 324 -28.93 -16.65 45.16
CA SER A 324 -28.99 -17.96 44.53
C SER A 324 -27.85 -18.92 44.94
N PHE A 325 -26.81 -18.41 45.59
CA PHE A 325 -25.71 -19.22 46.15
C PHE A 325 -26.02 -19.78 47.54
N ASN A 326 -27.08 -19.30 48.20
CA ASN A 326 -27.50 -19.72 49.54
C ASN A 326 -26.36 -19.72 50.59
N ASP A 327 -25.48 -18.71 50.52
CA ASP A 327 -24.31 -18.58 51.38
C ASP A 327 -24.36 -17.27 52.18
N PRO A 328 -24.78 -17.30 53.46
CA PRO A 328 -24.84 -16.11 54.32
C PRO A 328 -23.50 -15.38 54.52
N LEU A 329 -22.35 -16.04 54.29
CA LEU A 329 -21.03 -15.43 54.49
C LEU A 329 -20.75 -14.30 53.50
N VAL A 330 -21.45 -14.23 52.37
CA VAL A 330 -21.34 -13.10 51.43
C VAL A 330 -21.71 -11.76 52.09
N LEU A 331 -22.52 -11.78 53.15
CA LEU A 331 -22.89 -10.58 53.90
C LEU A 331 -21.69 -9.97 54.64
N ASP A 332 -20.70 -10.77 55.04
CA ASP A 332 -19.49 -10.24 55.68
C ASP A 332 -18.67 -9.36 54.69
N GLU A 333 -18.79 -9.61 53.39
CA GLU A 333 -18.14 -8.82 52.33
C GLU A 333 -18.95 -7.58 51.92
N LEU A 334 -20.28 -7.62 52.05
CA LEU A 334 -21.18 -6.56 51.60
C LEU A 334 -21.55 -5.55 52.68
N ILE A 335 -21.71 -5.98 53.93
CA ILE A 335 -22.07 -5.08 55.05
C ILE A 335 -21.08 -3.91 55.21
N PRO A 336 -19.75 -4.10 55.07
CA PRO A 336 -18.79 -2.99 55.13
C PRO A 336 -19.07 -1.89 54.12
N LEU A 337 -19.70 -2.17 52.98
CA LEU A 337 -20.09 -1.15 52.00
C LEU A 337 -21.01 -0.10 52.63
N LEU A 338 -21.87 -0.50 53.56
CA LEU A 338 -22.85 0.36 54.21
C LEU A 338 -22.24 1.30 55.25
N GLU A 339 -20.95 1.16 55.57
CA GLU A 339 -20.26 2.11 56.45
C GLU A 339 -19.96 3.43 55.74
N SER A 340 -19.90 3.44 54.40
CA SER A 340 -19.77 4.66 53.61
C SER A 340 -21.15 5.30 53.34
N SER A 341 -21.26 6.60 53.59
CA SER A 341 -22.48 7.37 53.32
C SER A 341 -22.89 7.37 51.85
N THR A 342 -21.94 7.23 50.90
CA THR A 342 -22.21 7.16 49.46
C THR A 342 -22.85 5.84 49.01
N ASN A 343 -22.71 4.79 49.81
CA ASN A 343 -23.17 3.43 49.52
C ASN A 343 -24.43 3.04 50.31
N TYR A 344 -24.98 3.96 51.11
CA TYR A 344 -26.20 3.73 51.89
C TYR A 344 -27.43 3.43 51.00
N ASN A 345 -27.37 3.80 49.73
CA ASN A 345 -28.36 3.47 48.71
C ASN A 345 -28.49 1.96 48.40
N PHE A 346 -27.59 1.11 48.93
CA PHE A 346 -27.64 -0.36 48.85
C PHE A 346 -28.20 -1.01 50.13
N TYR A 347 -28.60 -0.21 51.13
CA TYR A 347 -29.05 -0.72 52.43
C TYR A 347 -30.25 -1.66 52.31
N TYR A 348 -31.24 -1.31 51.50
CA TYR A 348 -32.45 -2.13 51.34
C TYR A 348 -32.16 -3.44 50.64
N GLU A 349 -31.27 -3.43 49.64
CA GLU A 349 -30.83 -4.61 48.89
C GLU A 349 -30.09 -5.59 49.79
N ILE A 350 -29.17 -5.11 50.64
CA ILE A 350 -28.44 -5.96 51.59
C ILE A 350 -29.37 -6.51 52.68
N VAL A 351 -30.36 -5.72 53.14
CA VAL A 351 -31.40 -6.20 54.06
C VAL A 351 -32.26 -7.29 53.41
N SER A 352 -32.64 -7.13 52.14
CA SER A 352 -33.41 -8.15 51.41
C SER A 352 -32.62 -9.44 51.28
N LEU A 353 -31.37 -9.33 50.83
CA LEU A 353 -30.45 -10.47 50.69
C LEU A 353 -30.28 -11.21 52.03
N SER A 354 -30.10 -10.47 53.13
CA SER A 354 -30.00 -11.06 54.48
C SER A 354 -31.24 -11.87 54.88
N LYS A 355 -32.44 -11.44 54.44
CA LYS A 355 -33.69 -12.19 54.70
C LYS A 355 -33.80 -13.42 53.81
N GLU A 356 -33.48 -13.28 52.53
CA GLU A 356 -33.53 -14.38 51.55
C GLU A 356 -32.57 -15.52 51.91
N LEU A 357 -31.38 -15.18 52.43
CA LEU A 357 -30.40 -16.15 52.92
C LEU A 357 -30.72 -16.72 54.31
N ASN A 358 -31.85 -16.33 54.93
CA ASN A 358 -32.21 -16.67 56.31
C ASN A 358 -31.07 -16.40 57.31
N ALA A 359 -30.36 -15.29 57.12
CA ALA A 359 -29.21 -14.96 57.96
C ALA A 359 -29.66 -14.65 59.39
N GLY A 360 -28.90 -15.12 60.38
CA GLY A 360 -29.23 -14.99 61.80
C GLY A 360 -29.32 -13.53 62.28
N GLU A 361 -29.94 -13.33 63.45
CA GLU A 361 -30.18 -12.00 64.05
C GLU A 361 -28.91 -11.16 64.21
N SER A 362 -27.75 -11.81 64.38
CA SER A 362 -26.43 -11.15 64.43
C SER A 362 -26.13 -10.32 63.16
N TYR A 363 -26.48 -10.81 61.96
CA TYR A 363 -26.28 -10.06 60.71
C TYR A 363 -27.19 -8.84 60.62
N ASN A 364 -28.44 -8.94 61.11
CA ASN A 364 -29.35 -7.79 61.19
C ASN A 364 -28.80 -6.68 62.10
N GLN A 365 -28.11 -7.05 63.19
CA GLN A 365 -27.44 -6.08 64.05
C GLN A 365 -26.22 -5.45 63.35
N LYS A 366 -25.38 -6.25 62.67
CA LYS A 366 -24.24 -5.76 61.88
C LYS A 366 -24.68 -4.76 60.79
N ILE A 367 -25.75 -5.05 60.05
CA ILE A 367 -26.30 -4.15 59.01
C ILE A 367 -26.74 -2.81 59.62
N LYS A 368 -27.48 -2.84 60.73
CA LYS A 368 -27.92 -1.63 61.43
C LYS A 368 -26.75 -0.80 61.95
N GLN A 369 -25.71 -1.46 62.49
CA GLN A 369 -24.50 -0.79 62.96
C GLN A 369 -23.72 -0.14 61.82
N ALA A 370 -23.55 -0.82 60.68
CA ALA A 370 -22.89 -0.25 59.51
C ALA A 370 -23.64 0.98 58.98
N GLY A 371 -24.97 0.89 58.87
CA GLY A 371 -25.80 2.04 58.49
C GLY A 371 -25.71 3.21 59.48
N LEU A 372 -25.64 2.93 60.79
CA LEU A 372 -25.43 3.96 61.82
C LEU A 372 -24.07 4.66 61.66
N LYS A 373 -23.00 3.92 61.37
CA LYS A 373 -21.66 4.49 61.10
C LYS A 373 -21.68 5.43 59.90
N ALA A 374 -22.33 5.05 58.80
CA ALA A 374 -22.51 5.92 57.64
C ALA A 374 -23.26 7.22 57.97
N MET A 375 -24.28 7.16 58.83
CA MET A 375 -25.04 8.33 59.27
C MET A 375 -24.23 9.26 60.21
N GLN A 376 -23.30 8.70 60.98
CA GLN A 376 -22.47 9.43 61.93
C GLN A 376 -21.25 10.12 61.29
N GLY A 377 -21.00 9.88 59.99
CA GLY A 377 -19.98 10.59 59.22
C GLY A 377 -18.53 10.25 59.59
N THR A 378 -18.30 9.13 60.28
CA THR A 378 -16.95 8.60 60.50
C THR A 378 -16.48 7.88 59.25
N ASN A 379 -15.95 8.63 58.28
CA ASN A 379 -15.06 8.11 57.24
C ASN A 379 -13.62 8.09 57.74
#